data_AF-A0A9E3YK53-F1
#
_entry.id   AF-A0A9E3YK53-F1
#
_cell.length_a   1.000
_cell.length_b   1.000
_cell.length_c   1.000
_cell.angle_alpha   90.00
_cell.angle_beta   90.00
_cell.angle_gamma   90.00
#
_symmetry.space_group_name_H-M   'P 1'
#
loop_
_entity.id
_entity.type
_entity.pdbx_description
1 polymer ?
#
loop_
_entity_poly.entity_id
_entity_poly.type
_entity_poly.pdbx_seq_one_letter_code
_entity_poly.pdbx_strand_id
1 'polypeptide(L)'
;IGLPGDRIQVRAGLLYINDTPVGRRPDGDFVELYERQGAAGQYPRCENAPVGQGGECRKGREIETLPNGVSYPVLNIEDNGFADNTPVFTVPEGHVFFMGDNRDNSVDSRFAQTAGGVGFVPVENLIGRADRVMFSSAGTSMLAFWTWRPDRFFHSLHFGE
;
A
#
# COMPACT_ATOMS: atom_id res chain seq x y z
N ILE A 1 7.44 -5.10 -6.48
CA ILE A 1 6.40 -5.80 -7.25
C ILE A 1 6.96 -6.31 -8.57
N GLY A 2 7.42 -5.41 -9.44
CA GLY A 2 8.08 -5.79 -10.71
C GLY A 2 9.59 -5.55 -10.69
N LEU A 3 10.34 -6.47 -11.27
CA LEU A 3 11.77 -6.42 -11.55
C LEU A 3 12.03 -6.11 -13.04
N PRO A 4 13.26 -5.76 -13.45
CA PRO A 4 13.61 -5.57 -14.85
C PRO A 4 13.09 -6.69 -15.76
N GLY A 5 12.43 -6.32 -16.85
CA GLY A 5 11.85 -7.25 -17.82
C GLY A 5 10.43 -7.75 -17.49
N ASP A 6 9.95 -7.58 -16.25
CA ASP A 6 8.60 -8.00 -15.89
C ASP A 6 7.52 -7.19 -16.62
N ARG A 7 6.41 -7.86 -16.93
CA ARG A 7 5.17 -7.23 -17.42
C ARG A 7 4.15 -7.15 -16.30
N ILE A 8 3.86 -5.94 -15.83
CA ILE A 8 2.95 -5.66 -14.73
C ILE A 8 1.64 -5.07 -15.28
N GLN A 9 0.50 -5.55 -14.79
CA GLN A 9 -0.80 -4.98 -15.14
C GLN A 9 -1.80 -5.19 -14.00
N VAL A 10 -2.69 -4.24 -13.78
CA VAL A 10 -3.90 -4.44 -12.97
C VAL A 10 -5.11 -4.56 -13.88
N ARG A 11 -5.94 -5.57 -13.67
CA ARG A 11 -7.19 -5.81 -14.41
C ARG A 11 -8.32 -6.03 -13.41
N ALA A 12 -9.33 -5.17 -13.41
CA ALA A 12 -10.42 -5.18 -12.44
C ALA A 12 -9.93 -5.33 -10.97
N GLY A 13 -8.90 -4.56 -10.60
CA GLY A 13 -8.30 -4.56 -9.26
C GLY A 13 -7.33 -5.71 -8.99
N LEU A 14 -7.29 -6.75 -9.83
CA LEU A 14 -6.38 -7.88 -9.68
C LEU A 14 -5.02 -7.60 -10.34
N LEU A 15 -3.94 -7.78 -9.58
CA LEU A 15 -2.56 -7.64 -10.05
C LEU A 15 -2.13 -8.87 -10.87
N TYR A 16 -1.54 -8.62 -12.04
CA TYR A 16 -0.90 -9.61 -12.90
C TYR A 16 0.58 -9.30 -13.04
N ILE A 17 1.42 -10.32 -12.91
CA ILE A 17 2.87 -10.28 -13.13
C ILE A 17 3.20 -11.33 -14.18
N ASN A 18 3.77 -10.92 -15.32
CA ASN A 18 4.08 -11.80 -16.46
C ASN A 18 2.86 -12.64 -16.88
N ASP A 19 1.71 -11.97 -17.03
CA ASP A 19 0.39 -12.55 -17.33
C ASP A 19 -0.15 -13.57 -16.30
N THR A 20 0.55 -13.77 -15.18
CA THR A 20 0.11 -14.63 -14.08
C THR A 20 -0.60 -13.78 -13.02
N PRO A 21 -1.86 -14.10 -12.66
CA PRO A 21 -2.56 -13.39 -11.60
C PRO A 21 -1.89 -13.65 -10.25
N VAL A 22 -1.69 -12.59 -9.47
CA VAL A 22 -1.26 -12.67 -8.08
C VAL A 22 -2.38 -13.28 -7.26
N GLY A 23 -2.06 -14.25 -6.41
CA GLY A 23 -3.07 -14.90 -5.56
C GLY A 23 -3.64 -13.89 -4.57
N ARG A 24 -4.96 -13.91 -4.35
CA ARG A 24 -5.65 -12.98 -3.45
C ARG A 24 -6.69 -13.72 -2.61
N ARG A 25 -6.76 -13.41 -1.32
CA ARG A 25 -7.81 -13.90 -0.42
C ARG A 25 -8.31 -12.80 0.51
N PRO A 26 -9.59 -12.80 0.90
CA PRO A 26 -10.09 -11.90 1.94
C PRO A 26 -9.38 -12.10 3.28
N ASP A 27 -9.28 -11.01 4.06
CA ASP A 27 -8.67 -10.99 5.40
C ASP A 27 -9.43 -10.08 6.39
N GLY A 28 -10.74 -9.92 6.15
CA GLY A 28 -11.62 -9.08 6.97
C GLY A 28 -11.45 -7.59 6.69
N ASP A 29 -11.90 -6.76 7.63
CA ASP A 29 -11.82 -5.31 7.52
C ASP A 29 -10.62 -4.78 8.30
N PHE A 30 -9.93 -3.80 7.72
CA PHE A 30 -9.15 -2.85 8.49
C PHE A 30 -10.06 -1.72 8.99
N VAL A 31 -10.06 -1.48 10.30
CA VAL A 31 -10.88 -0.45 10.95
C VAL A 31 -9.98 0.60 11.59
N GLU A 32 -10.25 1.86 11.29
CA GLU A 32 -9.60 3.01 11.92
C GLU A 32 -10.61 4.11 12.27
N LEU A 33 -10.24 5.04 13.14
CA LEU A 33 -11.11 6.17 13.48
C LEU A 33 -11.11 7.20 12.36
N TYR A 34 -12.29 7.70 12.01
CA TYR A 34 -12.46 8.78 11.06
C TYR A 34 -12.10 10.13 11.70
N GLU A 35 -10.80 10.40 11.76
CA GLU A 35 -10.20 11.63 12.28
C GLU A 35 -9.03 12.06 11.39
N ARG A 36 -8.46 13.24 11.64
CA ARG A 36 -7.26 13.68 10.94
C ARG A 36 -6.05 12.89 11.42
N GLN A 37 -5.35 12.26 10.49
CA GLN A 37 -4.21 11.40 10.79
C GLN A 37 -2.97 11.73 9.95
N GLY A 38 -1.81 11.26 10.42
CA GLY A 38 -0.52 11.45 9.78
C GLY A 38 0.00 12.89 9.83
N ALA A 39 1.22 13.10 9.36
CA ALA A 39 1.86 14.42 9.36
C ALA A 39 1.11 15.47 8.52
N ALA A 40 0.39 15.01 7.48
CA ALA A 40 -0.40 15.87 6.60
C ALA A 40 -1.82 16.16 7.13
N GLY A 41 -2.24 15.56 8.25
CA GLY A 41 -3.53 15.82 8.90
C GLY A 41 -4.75 15.52 8.02
N GLN A 42 -4.68 14.45 7.21
CA GLN A 42 -5.73 14.06 6.26
C GLN A 42 -6.75 13.12 6.93
N TYR A 43 -7.99 13.16 6.47
CA TYR A 43 -8.98 12.15 6.85
C TYR A 43 -8.73 10.85 6.07
N PRO A 44 -8.95 9.67 6.67
CA PRO A 44 -8.88 8.42 5.93
C PRO A 44 -10.04 8.33 4.93
N ARG A 45 -9.79 7.75 3.76
CA ARG A 45 -10.86 7.33 2.83
C ARG A 45 -11.51 6.05 3.37
N CYS A 46 -12.84 5.95 3.32
CA CYS A 46 -13.58 4.82 3.89
C CYS A 46 -14.46 4.19 2.83
N GLU A 47 -14.53 2.87 2.81
CA GLU A 47 -15.43 2.12 1.94
C GLU A 47 -16.89 2.31 2.37
N ASN A 48 -17.12 2.39 3.69
CA ASN A 48 -18.43 2.67 4.28
C ASN A 48 -18.77 4.17 4.36
N ALA A 49 -18.21 5.00 3.50
CA ALA A 49 -18.54 6.43 3.45
C ALA A 49 -20.04 6.66 3.13
N PRO A 50 -20.67 7.71 3.68
CA PRO A 50 -20.10 8.73 4.56
C PRO A 50 -19.92 8.27 6.03
N VAL A 51 -18.84 8.71 6.68
CA VAL A 51 -18.55 8.45 8.11
C VAL A 51 -18.40 9.77 8.86
N GLY A 52 -18.98 9.87 10.06
CA GLY A 52 -18.87 11.05 10.92
C GLY A 52 -17.55 11.09 11.71
N GLN A 53 -17.16 12.27 12.22
CA GLN A 53 -15.97 12.44 13.08
C GLN A 53 -15.97 11.43 14.24
N GLY A 54 -14.86 10.71 14.40
CA GLY A 54 -14.69 9.69 15.44
C GLY A 54 -15.44 8.38 15.19
N GLY A 55 -16.14 8.25 14.06
CA GLY A 55 -16.78 7.00 13.63
C GLY A 55 -15.78 5.98 13.10
N GLU A 56 -16.25 4.75 12.91
CA GLU A 56 -15.45 3.66 12.34
C GLU A 56 -15.37 3.77 10.81
N CYS A 57 -14.16 4.05 10.33
CA CYS A 57 -13.79 3.98 8.92
C CYS A 57 -13.35 2.54 8.60
N ARG A 58 -14.07 1.87 7.70
CA ARG A 58 -13.79 0.49 7.30
C ARG A 58 -13.18 0.44 5.90
N LYS A 59 -12.25 -0.49 5.71
CA LYS A 59 -11.61 -0.79 4.43
C LYS A 59 -11.46 -2.30 4.30
N GLY A 60 -11.88 -2.87 3.19
CA GLY A 60 -11.58 -4.25 2.85
C GLY A 60 -10.07 -4.52 2.91
N ARG A 61 -9.69 -5.57 3.65
CA ARG A 61 -8.32 -6.07 3.70
C ARG A 61 -8.26 -7.43 3.01
N GLU A 62 -7.23 -7.62 2.21
CA GLU A 62 -6.96 -8.86 1.52
C GLU A 62 -5.49 -9.25 1.71
N ILE A 63 -5.18 -10.54 1.63
CA ILE A 63 -3.80 -11.01 1.53
C ILE A 63 -3.52 -11.31 0.07
N GLU A 64 -2.50 -10.65 -0.48
CA GLU A 64 -1.91 -11.00 -1.76
C GLU A 64 -0.75 -11.97 -1.57
N THR A 65 -0.55 -12.88 -2.52
CA THR A 65 0.55 -13.83 -2.55
C THR A 65 1.23 -13.79 -3.92
N LEU A 66 2.46 -13.30 -3.93
CA LEU A 66 3.28 -13.18 -5.14
C LEU A 66 3.69 -14.56 -5.68
N PRO A 67 4.08 -14.63 -6.97
CA PRO A 67 4.55 -15.89 -7.57
C PRO A 67 5.74 -16.54 -6.86
N ASN A 68 6.54 -15.77 -6.12
CA ASN A 68 7.66 -16.28 -5.32
C ASN A 68 7.24 -16.78 -3.92
N GLY A 69 5.94 -16.82 -3.61
CA GLY A 69 5.39 -17.31 -2.35
C GLY A 69 5.33 -16.28 -1.22
N VAL A 70 5.81 -15.05 -1.42
CA VAL A 70 5.70 -13.99 -0.42
C VAL A 70 4.25 -13.50 -0.35
N SER A 71 3.68 -13.48 0.86
CA SER A 71 2.35 -12.93 1.11
C SER A 71 2.43 -11.62 1.90
N TYR A 72 1.48 -10.70 1.67
CA TYR A 72 1.36 -9.45 2.43
C TYR A 72 -0.09 -8.92 2.41
N PRO A 73 -0.51 -8.16 3.42
CA PRO A 73 -1.84 -7.55 3.44
C PRO A 73 -1.89 -6.32 2.53
N VAL A 74 -3.02 -6.13 1.86
CA VAL A 74 -3.34 -4.94 1.07
C VAL A 74 -4.69 -4.39 1.50
N LEU A 75 -4.88 -3.09 1.31
CA LEU A 75 -6.17 -2.41 1.47
C LEU A 75 -6.65 -1.93 0.10
N ASN A 76 -7.91 -2.20 -0.21
CA ASN A 76 -8.63 -1.69 -1.35
C ASN A 76 -9.97 -1.12 -0.85
N ILE A 77 -10.38 0.03 -1.38
CA ILE A 77 -11.53 0.81 -0.90
C ILE A 77 -12.61 0.87 -1.98
N GLU A 78 -12.21 1.03 -3.24
CA GLU A 78 -13.15 1.19 -4.35
C GLU A 78 -12.97 0.07 -5.37
N ASP A 79 -14.08 -0.42 -5.89
CA ASP A 79 -14.09 -1.27 -7.07
C ASP A 79 -14.07 -0.41 -8.33
N ASN A 80 -13.20 -0.75 -9.28
CA ASN A 80 -13.03 -0.02 -10.54
C ASN A 80 -12.53 1.42 -10.34
N GLY A 81 -11.68 1.63 -9.33
CA GLY A 81 -10.93 2.86 -9.15
C GLY A 81 -10.02 3.14 -10.35
N PHE A 82 -9.49 4.36 -10.42
CA PHE A 82 -8.64 4.80 -11.54
C PHE A 82 -7.44 3.87 -11.80
N ALA A 83 -6.90 3.26 -10.75
CA ALA A 83 -5.72 2.39 -10.83
C ALA A 83 -6.05 0.89 -10.89
N ASP A 84 -7.33 0.51 -11.01
CA ASP A 84 -7.78 -0.89 -11.05
C ASP A 84 -7.74 -1.51 -12.44
N ASN A 85 -7.60 -0.67 -13.47
CA ASN A 85 -7.43 -1.12 -14.85
C ASN A 85 -6.31 -0.31 -15.48
N THR A 86 -5.16 -0.94 -15.66
CA THR A 86 -3.97 -0.28 -16.18
C THR A 86 -3.61 -0.80 -17.57
N PRO A 87 -2.86 -0.02 -18.37
CA PRO A 87 -2.06 -0.59 -19.45
C PRO A 87 -1.03 -1.59 -18.89
N VAL A 88 -0.41 -2.34 -19.80
CA VAL A 88 0.74 -3.19 -19.45
C VAL A 88 1.96 -2.29 -19.25
N PHE A 89 2.61 -2.43 -18.11
CA PHE A 89 3.91 -1.84 -17.83
C PHE A 89 5.00 -2.90 -18.04
N THR A 90 5.86 -2.70 -19.04
CA THR A 90 7.09 -3.49 -19.16
C THR A 90 8.19 -2.77 -18.40
N VAL A 91 8.67 -3.36 -17.31
CA VAL A 91 9.69 -2.74 -16.45
C VAL A 91 11.01 -2.64 -17.22
N PRO A 92 11.55 -1.43 -17.43
CA PRO A 92 12.81 -1.26 -18.14
C PRO A 92 13.99 -1.91 -17.41
N GLU A 93 15.04 -2.21 -18.16
CA GLU A 93 16.34 -2.54 -17.56
C GLU A 93 16.81 -1.45 -16.59
N GLY A 94 17.45 -1.87 -15.50
CA GLY A 94 17.91 -0.96 -14.44
C GLY A 94 16.80 -0.28 -13.64
N HIS A 95 15.54 -0.70 -13.78
CA HIS A 95 14.41 -0.13 -13.03
C HIS A 95 13.60 -1.19 -12.29
N VAL A 96 12.80 -0.74 -11.32
CA VAL A 96 11.83 -1.56 -10.58
C VAL A 96 10.45 -0.91 -10.56
N PHE A 97 9.42 -1.72 -10.35
CA PHE A 97 8.03 -1.29 -10.21
C PHE A 97 7.52 -1.53 -8.79
N PHE A 98 7.10 -0.45 -8.13
CA PHE A 98 6.57 -0.45 -6.78
C PHE A 98 5.06 -0.26 -6.77
N MET A 99 4.38 -0.92 -5.84
CA MET A 99 3.00 -0.62 -5.49
C MET A 99 2.89 -0.55 -3.97
N GLY A 100 2.11 0.40 -3.46
CA GLY A 100 1.83 0.50 -2.04
C GLY A 100 0.75 -0.50 -1.60
N ASP A 101 0.81 -0.91 -0.34
CA ASP A 101 -0.15 -1.86 0.25
C ASP A 101 -1.55 -1.26 0.38
N ASN A 102 -1.64 0.05 0.65
CA ASN A 102 -2.89 0.80 0.68
C ASN A 102 -3.20 1.34 -0.73
N ARG A 103 -3.79 0.48 -1.57
CA ARG A 103 -3.82 0.61 -3.03
C ARG A 103 -4.46 1.90 -3.51
N ASP A 104 -5.63 2.24 -2.98
CA ASP A 104 -6.37 3.45 -3.36
C ASP A 104 -5.83 4.73 -2.73
N ASN A 105 -4.87 4.62 -1.81
CA ASN A 105 -4.19 5.77 -1.21
C ASN A 105 -2.69 5.80 -1.54
N SER A 106 -2.26 5.09 -2.58
CA SER A 106 -0.87 5.06 -3.01
C SER A 106 -0.70 5.70 -4.37
N VAL A 107 0.09 6.76 -4.42
CA VAL A 107 0.64 7.31 -5.67
C VAL A 107 1.97 6.60 -5.92
N ASP A 108 1.89 5.45 -6.59
CA ASP A 108 3.02 4.54 -6.83
C ASP A 108 3.36 4.42 -8.33
N SER A 109 4.06 3.35 -8.73
CA SER A 109 4.51 3.17 -10.11
C SER A 109 3.38 3.02 -11.13
N ARG A 110 2.13 2.76 -10.69
CA ARG A 110 0.95 2.77 -11.57
C ARG A 110 0.69 4.15 -12.18
N PHE A 111 1.19 5.20 -11.55
CA PHE A 111 1.03 6.59 -11.98
C PHE A 111 2.34 7.08 -12.61
N ALA A 112 2.26 7.57 -13.85
CA ALA A 112 3.42 8.14 -14.54
C ALA A 112 3.88 9.45 -13.89
N GLN A 113 5.18 9.76 -13.98
CA GLN A 113 5.76 11.01 -13.46
C GLN A 113 5.12 12.26 -14.08
N THR A 114 4.73 12.20 -15.35
CA THR A 114 4.03 13.29 -16.04
C THR A 114 2.63 13.58 -15.47
N ALA A 115 2.04 12.62 -14.76
CA ALA A 115 0.78 12.76 -14.03
C ALA A 115 1.00 12.99 -12.52
N GLY A 116 2.22 13.30 -12.09
CA GLY A 116 2.58 13.49 -10.67
C GLY A 116 2.80 12.18 -9.90
N GLY A 117 2.93 11.05 -10.60
CA GLY A 117 3.20 9.74 -10.03
C GLY A 117 4.68 9.41 -9.86
N VAL A 118 4.97 8.19 -9.38
CA VAL A 118 6.35 7.71 -9.20
C VAL A 118 6.94 7.18 -10.51
N GLY A 119 6.14 6.49 -11.32
CA GLY A 119 6.60 5.74 -12.48
C GLY A 119 7.58 4.62 -12.10
N PHE A 120 8.40 4.18 -13.05
CA PHE A 120 9.48 3.23 -12.78
C PHE A 120 10.58 3.89 -11.94
N VAL A 121 11.16 3.15 -11.01
CA VAL A 121 12.21 3.65 -10.12
C VAL A 121 13.56 3.05 -10.52
N PRO A 122 14.59 3.87 -10.83
CA PRO A 122 15.94 3.38 -11.10
C PRO A 122 16.51 2.60 -9.91
N VAL A 123 17.21 1.51 -10.18
CA VAL A 123 17.82 0.64 -9.15
C VAL A 123 18.85 1.40 -8.33
N GLU A 124 19.56 2.39 -8.89
CA GLU A 124 20.51 3.22 -8.15
C GLU A 124 19.85 4.07 -7.06
N ASN A 125 18.53 4.30 -7.12
CA ASN A 125 17.79 5.01 -6.08
C ASN A 125 17.41 4.10 -4.90
N LEU A 126 17.70 2.80 -4.96
CA LEU A 126 17.43 1.87 -3.87
C LEU A 126 18.50 1.96 -2.80
N ILE A 127 18.11 2.49 -1.63
CA ILE A 127 19.02 2.61 -0.48
C ILE A 127 19.07 1.31 0.33
N GLY A 128 17.93 0.66 0.55
CA GLY A 128 17.85 -0.55 1.36
C GLY A 128 16.43 -1.01 1.61
N ARG A 129 16.31 -2.08 2.42
CA ARG A 129 15.04 -2.68 2.83
C ARG A 129 14.62 -2.17 4.21
N ALA A 130 13.34 -1.89 4.38
CA ALA A 130 12.76 -1.61 5.71
C ALA A 130 12.36 -2.93 6.38
N ASP A 131 12.82 -3.14 7.62
CA ASP A 131 12.62 -4.42 8.33
C ASP A 131 11.73 -4.31 9.58
N ARG A 132 11.89 -3.26 10.38
CA ARG A 132 11.19 -3.12 11.66
C ARG A 132 10.77 -1.69 11.93
N VAL A 133 9.64 -1.55 12.63
CA VAL A 133 9.18 -0.27 13.16
C VAL A 133 9.92 0.00 14.46
N MET A 134 10.92 0.88 14.46
CA MET A 134 11.68 1.19 15.69
C MET A 134 10.86 2.00 16.69
N PHE A 135 9.93 2.84 16.21
CA PHE A 135 9.10 3.71 17.02
C PHE A 135 7.81 4.09 16.27
N SER A 136 6.72 4.34 17.01
CA SER A 136 5.44 4.75 16.44
C SER A 136 4.65 5.67 17.37
N SER A 137 4.05 6.73 16.82
CA SER A 137 3.18 7.65 17.56
C SER A 137 1.96 8.03 16.73
N ALA A 138 0.81 8.16 17.38
CA ALA A 138 -0.39 8.77 16.81
C ALA A 138 -0.36 10.30 16.85
N GLY A 139 0.49 10.89 17.71
CA GLY A 139 0.53 12.33 17.95
C GLY A 139 1.62 13.05 17.14
N THR A 140 1.55 14.38 17.16
CA THR A 140 2.49 15.27 16.45
C THR A 140 3.75 15.62 17.23
N SER A 141 3.83 15.21 18.50
CA SER A 141 4.97 15.48 19.39
C SER A 141 5.51 14.20 20.02
N MET A 142 6.84 14.02 20.00
CA MET A 142 7.49 12.91 20.70
C MET A 142 7.33 13.01 22.23
N LEU A 143 7.11 14.22 22.77
CA LEU A 143 6.89 14.43 24.20
C LEU A 143 5.47 14.03 24.64
N ALA A 144 4.52 13.91 23.71
CA ALA A 144 3.16 13.44 24.00
C ALA A 144 3.15 11.91 24.13
N PHE A 145 3.82 11.39 25.17
CA PHE A 145 4.04 9.95 25.36
C PHE A 145 2.75 9.13 25.47
N TRP A 146 1.63 9.76 25.86
CA TRP A 146 0.30 9.13 25.84
C TRP A 146 -0.25 8.84 24.44
N THR A 147 0.38 9.35 23.39
CA THR A 147 0.03 9.07 21.98
C THR A 147 0.92 8.02 21.33
N TRP A 148 1.91 7.49 22.06
CA TRP A 148 2.79 6.44 21.56
C TRP A 148 2.00 5.15 21.34
N ARG A 149 2.41 4.37 20.34
CA ARG A 149 1.79 3.08 19.97
C ARG A 149 2.77 1.94 20.28
N PRO A 150 2.93 1.56 21.55
CA PRO A 150 3.99 0.64 21.97
C PRO A 150 3.83 -0.77 21.39
N ASP A 151 2.61 -1.17 21.05
CA ASP A 151 2.29 -2.42 20.33
C ASP A 151 2.98 -2.51 18.95
N ARG A 152 3.36 -1.37 18.37
CA ARG A 152 4.07 -1.30 17.09
C ARG A 152 5.59 -1.19 17.24
N PHE A 153 6.13 -1.09 18.46
CA PHE A 153 7.57 -0.95 18.65
C PHE A 153 8.26 -2.29 18.36
N PHE A 154 9.34 -2.22 17.59
CA PHE A 154 10.10 -3.35 17.06
C PHE A 154 9.29 -4.34 16.23
N HIS A 155 8.06 -3.98 15.84
CA HIS A 155 7.20 -4.82 15.03
C HIS A 155 7.88 -5.12 13.67
N SER A 156 7.84 -6.38 13.27
CA SER A 156 8.34 -6.83 11.96
C SER A 156 7.46 -6.26 10.86
N LEU A 157 8.07 -5.81 9.76
CA LEU A 157 7.33 -5.44 8.54
C LEU A 157 7.09 -6.65 7.63
N HIS A 158 7.60 -7.82 7.99
CA HIS A 158 7.46 -9.05 7.21
C HIS A 158 6.25 -9.82 7.70
N PHE A 159 5.31 -10.04 6.80
CA PHE A 159 4.07 -10.72 7.12
C PHE A 159 4.33 -12.19 7.47
N GLY A 160 3.81 -12.62 8.63
CA GLY A 160 3.94 -14.01 9.09
C GLY A 160 5.20 -14.33 9.89
N GLU A 161 6.07 -13.34 10.17
CA GLU A 161 7.26 -13.46 11.05
C GLU A 161 7.06 -12.83 12.43
#